data_AF-A0A5M8QQN6-F1
#
_entry.id   AF-A0A5M8QQN6-F1
#
_cell.length_a   1.000
_cell.length_b   1.000
_cell.length_c   1.000
_cell.angle_alpha   90.00
_cell.angle_beta   90.00
_cell.angle_gamma   90.00
#
_symmetry.space_group_name_H-M   'P 1'
#
loop_
_entity.id
_entity.type
_entity.pdbx_description
1 polymer ?
#
loop_
_entity_poly.entity_id
_entity_poly.type
_entity_poly.pdbx_seq_one_letter_code
_entity_poly.pdbx_strand_id
1 'polypeptide(L)'
;METGKQKKAFKQFLIKLTLFGLIIFLLDYAVGTGLKTLYFKAKEGKFYDQTYAFESTKADLLIIGSSKATHHYVSQKIEDSLQISTYNAGGEGAHFLHQCALMKSIFKRYHPKVIIWDYYSGLKNDPVTYFQLSAILPHYEDHDEIRPIVNLRSPFEKYKMLSKIYPYNSTIIYSFNRVMNFYKNPHKGKTVKGFIPLRKTWEHKIVKYRRKELSPLDSNCIAEYKSIIQYCKSNNIELYMVNSPLYRYFINKPNYDIVAREIADKENVPFLDYSEDTTFINNNEYFSDPIHLNVKGARVFTNKLISEIKKRQTVATLPEDKNYSVYN
;
A
#
# COMPACT_ATOMS: atom_id res chain seq x y z
N MET A 1 -36.79 13.89 -55.51
CA MET A 1 -35.38 13.47 -55.67
C MET A 1 -34.48 13.88 -54.50
N GLU A 2 -34.65 15.06 -53.90
CA GLU A 2 -33.87 15.52 -52.73
C GLU A 2 -33.93 14.57 -51.52
N THR A 3 -35.12 14.04 -51.22
CA THR A 3 -35.34 13.13 -50.08
C THR A 3 -34.56 11.81 -50.19
N GLY A 4 -34.34 11.30 -51.42
CA GLY A 4 -33.55 10.10 -51.66
C GLY A 4 -32.04 10.31 -51.50
N LYS A 5 -31.53 11.46 -51.96
CA LYS A 5 -30.11 11.85 -51.76
C LYS A 5 -29.79 12.08 -50.29
N GLN A 6 -30.67 12.77 -49.55
CA GLN A 6 -30.52 13.01 -48.11
C GLN A 6 -30.53 11.69 -47.30
N LYS A 7 -31.47 10.77 -47.59
CA LYS A 7 -31.49 9.44 -46.96
C LYS A 7 -30.21 8.64 -47.21
N LYS A 8 -29.67 8.69 -48.43
CA LYS A 8 -28.40 8.03 -48.79
C LYS A 8 -27.21 8.64 -48.04
N ALA A 9 -27.14 9.97 -47.96
CA ALA A 9 -26.08 10.68 -47.23
C ALA A 9 -26.12 10.37 -45.73
N PHE A 10 -27.30 10.38 -45.11
CA PHE A 10 -27.47 10.03 -43.71
C PHE A 10 -27.07 8.57 -43.41
N LYS A 11 -27.46 7.62 -44.28
CA LYS A 11 -27.01 6.22 -44.18
C LYS A 11 -25.48 6.10 -44.29
N GLN A 12 -24.85 6.81 -45.22
CA GLN A 12 -23.39 6.84 -45.34
C GLN A 12 -22.71 7.44 -44.10
N PHE A 13 -23.28 8.49 -43.53
CA PHE A 13 -22.80 9.07 -42.27
C PHE A 13 -22.87 8.06 -41.12
N LEU A 14 -24.00 7.36 -40.92
CA LEU A 14 -24.14 6.34 -39.88
C LEU A 14 -23.15 5.18 -40.05
N ILE A 15 -22.92 4.73 -41.30
CA ILE A 15 -21.91 3.70 -41.58
C ILE A 15 -20.51 4.20 -41.21
N LYS A 16 -20.13 5.42 -41.62
CA LYS A 16 -18.83 6.00 -41.28
C LYS A 16 -18.66 6.19 -39.78
N LEU A 17 -19.70 6.65 -39.08
CA LEU A 17 -19.70 6.80 -37.62
C LEU A 17 -19.53 5.46 -36.90
N THR A 18 -20.24 4.42 -37.38
CA THR A 18 -20.12 3.06 -36.83
C THR A 18 -18.73 2.48 -37.08
N LEU A 19 -18.20 2.64 -38.30
CA LEU A 19 -16.84 2.21 -38.64
C LEU A 19 -15.79 2.93 -37.80
N PHE A 20 -15.95 4.25 -37.62
CA PHE A 20 -15.07 5.04 -36.76
C PHE A 20 -15.11 4.56 -35.29
N GLY A 21 -16.31 4.32 -34.75
CA GLY A 21 -16.49 3.74 -33.41
C GLY A 21 -15.86 2.37 -33.28
N LEU A 22 -16.02 1.50 -34.28
CA LEU A 22 -15.39 0.18 -34.33
C LEU A 22 -13.86 0.29 -34.36
N ILE A 23 -13.29 1.20 -35.14
CA ILE A 23 -11.85 1.44 -35.19
C ILE A 23 -11.33 1.88 -33.82
N ILE A 24 -11.99 2.82 -33.16
CA ILE A 24 -11.61 3.25 -31.80
C ILE A 24 -11.67 2.07 -30.82
N PHE A 25 -12.74 1.28 -30.86
CA PHE A 25 -12.89 0.11 -30.01
C PHE A 25 -11.77 -0.91 -30.23
N LEU A 26 -11.45 -1.24 -31.49
CA LEU A 26 -10.38 -2.17 -31.82
C LEU A 26 -9.00 -1.64 -31.41
N LEU A 27 -8.75 -0.34 -31.56
CA LEU A 27 -7.51 0.30 -31.11
C LEU A 27 -7.39 0.26 -29.58
N ASP A 28 -8.46 0.61 -28.85
CA ASP A 28 -8.48 0.53 -27.40
C ASP A 28 -8.21 -0.89 -26.91
N TYR A 29 -8.88 -1.88 -27.49
CA TYR A 29 -8.68 -3.28 -27.16
C TYR A 29 -7.25 -3.75 -27.45
N ALA A 30 -6.73 -3.48 -28.65
CA ALA A 30 -5.39 -3.93 -29.07
C ALA A 30 -4.28 -3.29 -28.22
N VAL A 31 -4.31 -1.96 -28.06
CA VAL A 31 -3.31 -1.24 -27.27
C VAL A 31 -3.41 -1.62 -25.79
N GLY A 32 -4.62 -1.66 -25.24
CA GLY A 32 -4.85 -2.04 -23.85
C GLY A 32 -4.38 -3.45 -23.53
N THR A 33 -4.61 -4.42 -24.43
CA THR A 33 -4.10 -5.79 -24.29
C THR A 33 -2.56 -5.83 -24.33
N GLY A 34 -1.95 -5.03 -25.20
CA GLY A 34 -0.49 -4.85 -25.25
C GLY A 34 0.07 -4.28 -23.93
N LEU A 35 -0.56 -3.24 -23.39
CA LEU A 35 -0.18 -2.63 -22.12
C LEU A 35 -0.35 -3.59 -20.93
N LYS A 36 -1.46 -4.34 -20.87
CA LYS A 36 -1.67 -5.41 -19.88
C LYS A 36 -0.52 -6.40 -19.91
N THR A 37 -0.17 -6.87 -21.10
CA THR A 37 0.91 -7.82 -21.30
C THR A 37 2.26 -7.27 -20.81
N LEU A 38 2.58 -6.01 -21.12
CA LEU A 38 3.82 -5.37 -20.67
C LEU A 38 3.87 -5.17 -19.16
N TYR A 39 2.76 -4.78 -18.55
CA TYR A 39 2.65 -4.55 -17.11
C TYR A 39 2.89 -5.83 -16.32
N PHE A 40 2.14 -6.90 -16.63
CA PHE A 40 2.16 -8.15 -15.86
C PHE A 40 3.33 -9.09 -16.20
N LYS A 41 4.00 -8.93 -17.36
CA LYS A 41 5.22 -9.69 -17.68
C LYS A 41 6.49 -9.12 -17.06
N ALA A 42 6.41 -8.01 -16.30
CA ALA A 42 7.56 -7.46 -15.61
C ALA A 42 8.16 -8.52 -14.65
N LYS A 43 9.46 -8.80 -14.78
CA LYS A 43 10.16 -9.80 -13.95
C LYS A 43 10.86 -9.21 -12.73
N GLU A 44 10.97 -7.89 -12.67
CA GLU A 44 11.63 -7.16 -11.57
C GLU A 44 11.13 -5.72 -11.44
N GLY A 45 11.48 -5.09 -10.33
CA GLY A 45 11.15 -3.71 -9.98
C GLY A 45 9.68 -3.51 -9.58
N LYS A 46 9.29 -2.26 -9.33
CA LYS A 46 8.00 -1.86 -8.72
C LYS A 46 6.75 -2.59 -9.23
N PHE A 47 6.66 -2.90 -10.52
CA PHE A 47 5.49 -3.57 -11.10
C PHE A 47 5.48 -5.06 -10.79
N TYR A 48 6.65 -5.69 -10.82
CA TYR A 48 6.79 -7.06 -10.35
C TYR A 48 6.50 -7.12 -8.85
N ASP A 49 7.08 -6.24 -8.03
CA ASP A 49 6.88 -6.27 -6.58
C ASP A 49 5.40 -6.05 -6.20
N GLN A 50 4.73 -5.10 -6.87
CA GLN A 50 3.31 -4.85 -6.70
C GLN A 50 2.46 -6.02 -7.19
N THR A 51 2.72 -6.55 -8.39
CA THR A 51 2.00 -7.72 -8.93
C THR A 51 2.22 -8.94 -8.03
N TYR A 52 3.44 -9.18 -7.56
CA TYR A 52 3.73 -10.28 -6.65
C TYR A 52 2.96 -10.13 -5.33
N ALA A 53 2.84 -8.91 -4.81
CA ALA A 53 2.05 -8.64 -3.61
C ALA A 53 0.55 -8.89 -3.83
N PHE A 54 -0.02 -8.40 -4.94
CA PHE A 54 -1.44 -8.58 -5.28
C PHE A 54 -1.77 -10.04 -5.61
N GLU A 55 -0.93 -10.72 -6.40
CA GLU A 55 -1.29 -11.99 -7.03
C GLU A 55 -0.67 -13.22 -6.37
N SER A 56 0.57 -13.11 -5.85
CA SER A 56 1.45 -14.28 -5.70
C SER A 56 1.90 -14.59 -4.29
N THR A 57 2.15 -13.57 -3.45
CA THR A 57 2.68 -13.80 -2.09
C THR A 57 1.74 -14.71 -1.29
N LYS A 58 2.35 -15.63 -0.53
CA LYS A 58 1.72 -16.57 0.41
C LYS A 58 2.46 -16.62 1.76
N ALA A 59 3.18 -15.54 2.08
CA ALA A 59 3.94 -15.47 3.33
C ALA A 59 2.99 -15.40 4.53
N ASP A 60 3.33 -16.11 5.60
CA ASP A 60 2.54 -16.14 6.83
C ASP A 60 2.60 -14.82 7.60
N LEU A 61 3.70 -14.05 7.46
CA LEU A 61 3.84 -12.68 7.97
C LEU A 61 3.97 -11.70 6.81
N LEU A 62 3.08 -10.70 6.78
CA LEU A 62 3.10 -9.64 5.79
C LEU A 62 3.39 -8.28 6.43
N ILE A 63 4.25 -7.50 5.78
CA ILE A 63 4.50 -6.11 6.13
C ILE A 63 3.82 -5.24 5.08
N ILE A 64 2.82 -4.47 5.48
CA ILE A 64 2.00 -3.63 4.59
C ILE A 64 2.25 -2.17 4.92
N GLY A 65 2.39 -1.31 3.92
CA GLY A 65 2.48 0.13 4.15
C GLY A 65 2.95 0.91 2.93
N SER A 66 3.39 2.14 3.20
CA SER A 66 3.95 3.05 2.19
C SER A 66 5.43 2.75 1.90
N SER A 67 6.17 3.72 1.34
CA SER A 67 7.63 3.67 1.21
C SER A 67 8.33 3.44 2.56
N LYS A 68 7.72 3.87 3.68
CA LYS A 68 8.21 3.55 5.03
C LYS A 68 8.28 2.03 5.22
N ALA A 69 7.23 1.28 4.89
CA ALA A 69 7.27 -0.17 4.95
C ALA A 69 8.37 -0.74 4.04
N THR A 70 8.46 -0.28 2.78
CA THR A 70 9.47 -0.73 1.80
C THR A 70 10.91 -0.60 2.32
N HIS A 71 11.21 0.46 3.07
CA HIS A 71 12.60 0.81 3.45
C HIS A 71 12.95 0.60 4.93
N HIS A 72 11.98 0.42 5.83
CA HIS A 72 12.25 0.37 7.27
C HIS A 72 12.38 -1.05 7.81
N TYR A 73 11.76 -2.02 7.15
CA TYR A 73 11.61 -3.37 7.68
C TYR A 73 12.47 -4.36 6.91
N VAL A 74 13.51 -4.86 7.56
CA VAL A 74 14.40 -5.89 7.00
C VAL A 74 13.70 -7.25 7.11
N SER A 75 12.85 -7.57 6.13
CA SER A 75 11.97 -8.75 6.15
C SER A 75 12.70 -10.07 6.36
N GLN A 76 13.87 -10.27 5.76
CA GLN A 76 14.69 -11.46 6.00
C GLN A 76 15.02 -11.63 7.49
N LYS A 77 15.33 -10.54 8.20
CA LYS A 77 15.67 -10.60 9.62
C LYS A 77 14.48 -10.94 10.50
N ILE A 78 13.29 -10.50 10.11
CA ILE A 78 12.03 -10.84 10.78
C ILE A 78 11.77 -12.34 10.61
N GLU A 79 11.88 -12.85 9.39
CA GLU A 79 11.76 -14.29 9.11
C GLU A 79 12.74 -15.13 9.91
N ASP A 80 14.03 -14.79 9.88
CA ASP A 80 15.07 -15.53 10.59
C ASP A 80 14.84 -15.53 12.11
N SER A 81 14.29 -14.44 12.66
CA SER A 81 14.11 -14.32 14.11
C SER A 81 12.82 -14.94 14.62
N LEU A 82 11.74 -14.84 13.85
CA LEU A 82 10.41 -15.35 14.22
C LEU A 82 10.11 -16.73 13.64
N GLN A 83 10.97 -17.24 12.75
CA GLN A 83 10.81 -18.53 12.06
C GLN A 83 9.46 -18.65 11.34
N ILE A 84 8.99 -17.52 10.78
CA ILE A 84 7.74 -17.39 10.04
C ILE A 84 8.04 -16.82 8.65
N SER A 85 7.51 -17.45 7.60
CA SER A 85 7.71 -16.95 6.24
C SER A 85 7.24 -15.50 6.14
N THR A 86 8.13 -14.60 5.71
CA THR A 86 7.89 -13.16 5.74
C THR A 86 8.05 -12.53 4.37
N TYR A 87 7.12 -11.64 4.01
CA TYR A 87 7.25 -10.81 2.84
C TYR A 87 6.87 -9.35 3.14
N ASN A 88 7.69 -8.41 2.66
CA ASN A 88 7.40 -6.99 2.72
C ASN A 88 6.65 -6.56 1.46
N ALA A 89 5.35 -6.30 1.59
CA ALA A 89 4.51 -5.79 0.52
C ALA A 89 4.28 -4.26 0.66
N GLY A 90 5.21 -3.54 1.26
CA GLY A 90 5.24 -2.08 1.27
C GLY A 90 5.41 -1.52 -0.14
N GLY A 91 4.67 -0.46 -0.47
CA GLY A 91 4.71 0.15 -1.80
C GLY A 91 5.14 1.63 -1.79
N GLU A 92 6.07 1.99 -2.67
CA GLU A 92 6.39 3.40 -2.93
C GLU A 92 5.16 4.15 -3.48
N GLY A 93 4.71 5.18 -2.75
CA GLY A 93 3.49 5.92 -3.09
C GLY A 93 2.20 5.15 -2.80
N ALA A 94 2.25 4.02 -2.08
CA ALA A 94 1.07 3.33 -1.59
C ALA A 94 0.46 4.09 -0.41
N HIS A 95 -0.53 4.94 -0.69
CA HIS A 95 -1.32 5.60 0.36
C HIS A 95 -2.36 4.65 0.98
N PHE A 96 -3.08 5.14 1.98
CA PHE A 96 -3.95 4.33 2.83
C PHE A 96 -4.95 3.46 2.06
N LEU A 97 -5.71 4.02 1.11
CA LEU A 97 -6.69 3.24 0.35
C LEU A 97 -6.04 2.20 -0.58
N HIS A 98 -4.86 2.50 -1.12
CA HIS A 98 -4.08 1.53 -1.90
C HIS A 98 -3.67 0.33 -1.03
N GLN A 99 -3.20 0.59 0.20
CA GLN A 99 -2.84 -0.46 1.16
C GLN A 99 -4.06 -1.31 1.52
N CYS A 100 -5.23 -0.69 1.69
CA CYS A 100 -6.49 -1.39 1.95
C CYS A 100 -6.88 -2.30 0.78
N ALA A 101 -6.78 -1.82 -0.45
CA ALA A 101 -7.04 -2.61 -1.65
C ALA A 101 -6.09 -3.81 -1.78
N LEU A 102 -4.79 -3.61 -1.51
CA LEU A 102 -3.81 -4.69 -1.48
C LEU A 102 -4.18 -5.77 -0.46
N MET A 103 -4.53 -5.38 0.77
CA MET A 103 -4.96 -6.34 1.80
C MET A 103 -6.21 -7.11 1.39
N LYS A 104 -7.24 -6.43 0.83
CA LYS A 104 -8.44 -7.13 0.33
C LYS A 104 -8.12 -8.14 -0.78
N SER A 105 -7.19 -7.79 -1.68
CA SER A 105 -6.71 -8.71 -2.72
C SER A 105 -6.00 -9.95 -2.13
N ILE A 106 -5.16 -9.75 -1.12
CA ILE A 106 -4.52 -10.84 -0.37
C ILE A 106 -5.57 -11.74 0.31
N PHE A 107 -6.51 -11.12 1.04
CA PHE A 107 -7.58 -11.77 1.81
C PHE A 107 -8.51 -12.62 0.96
N LYS A 108 -8.71 -12.28 -0.31
CA LYS A 108 -9.45 -13.12 -1.25
C LYS A 108 -8.71 -14.42 -1.60
N ARG A 109 -7.38 -14.39 -1.59
CA ARG A 109 -6.54 -15.54 -2.00
C ARG A 109 -6.17 -16.45 -0.82
N TYR A 110 -5.87 -15.87 0.34
CA TYR A 110 -5.49 -16.60 1.56
C TYR A 110 -5.50 -15.69 2.80
N HIS A 111 -5.33 -16.29 3.97
CA HIS A 111 -5.23 -15.58 5.26
C HIS A 111 -3.79 -15.71 5.81
N PRO A 112 -2.99 -14.63 5.88
CA PRO A 112 -1.73 -14.66 6.61
C PRO A 112 -1.97 -14.85 8.10
N LYS A 113 -0.97 -15.31 8.84
CA LYS A 113 -1.03 -15.44 10.31
C LYS A 113 -0.82 -14.10 11.00
N VAL A 114 0.08 -13.28 10.46
CA VAL A 114 0.48 -12.00 11.06
C VAL A 114 0.54 -10.89 10.01
N ILE A 115 0.04 -9.71 10.35
CA ILE A 115 0.20 -8.50 9.55
C ILE A 115 0.83 -7.41 10.42
N ILE A 116 1.94 -6.87 9.93
CA ILE A 116 2.54 -5.62 10.42
C ILE A 116 2.11 -4.52 9.45
N TRP A 117 1.17 -3.68 9.88
CA TRP A 117 0.69 -2.56 9.08
C TRP A 117 1.40 -1.26 9.51
N ASP A 118 2.34 -0.80 8.68
CA ASP A 118 2.99 0.50 8.85
C ASP A 118 1.98 1.63 8.56
N TYR A 119 1.32 2.07 9.63
CA TYR A 119 0.31 3.14 9.61
C TYR A 119 0.98 4.51 9.68
N TYR A 120 0.58 5.40 8.77
CA TYR A 120 1.01 6.79 8.77
C TYR A 120 -0.06 7.70 8.17
N SER A 121 -0.70 8.52 9.02
CA SER A 121 -1.68 9.56 8.63
C SER A 121 -2.88 9.06 7.80
N GLY A 122 -3.27 7.79 7.94
CA GLY A 122 -4.21 7.13 7.03
C GLY A 122 -5.65 7.64 7.08
N LEU A 123 -6.11 8.12 8.24
CA LEU A 123 -7.50 8.58 8.43
C LEU A 123 -7.72 10.04 8.09
N LYS A 124 -6.67 10.76 7.65
CA LYS A 124 -6.77 12.15 7.23
C LYS A 124 -7.52 12.24 5.90
N ASN A 125 -8.40 13.24 5.77
CA ASN A 125 -8.95 13.65 4.48
C ASN A 125 -7.83 14.27 3.65
N ASP A 126 -7.24 13.43 2.81
CA ASP A 126 -6.15 13.76 1.90
C ASP A 126 -6.50 13.27 0.50
N PRO A 127 -6.81 14.17 -0.45
CA PRO A 127 -7.15 13.81 -1.83
C PRO A 127 -6.10 12.91 -2.51
N VAL A 128 -4.84 12.94 -2.05
CA VAL A 128 -3.76 12.10 -2.57
C VAL A 128 -4.05 10.61 -2.39
N THR A 129 -4.75 10.21 -1.32
CA THR A 129 -5.09 8.79 -1.09
C THR A 129 -5.96 8.22 -2.20
N TYR A 130 -6.89 9.03 -2.73
CA TYR A 130 -7.74 8.66 -3.86
C TYR A 130 -6.97 8.73 -5.18
N PHE A 131 -6.18 9.79 -5.41
CA PHE A 131 -5.40 9.94 -6.63
C PHE A 131 -4.40 8.79 -6.86
N GLN A 132 -3.83 8.25 -5.79
CA GLN A 132 -2.82 7.19 -5.85
C GLN A 132 -3.40 5.78 -6.09
N LEU A 133 -4.73 5.61 -6.02
CA LEU A 133 -5.38 4.39 -6.51
C LEU A 133 -5.18 4.18 -8.03
N SER A 134 -4.66 5.19 -8.75
CA SER A 134 -4.26 5.08 -10.15
C SER A 134 -3.15 4.04 -10.37
N ALA A 135 -2.39 3.72 -9.33
CA ALA A 135 -1.32 2.72 -9.38
C ALA A 135 -1.86 1.28 -9.46
N ILE A 136 -3.11 1.03 -9.04
CA ILE A 136 -3.71 -0.31 -8.96
C ILE A 136 -4.83 -0.54 -9.98
N LEU A 137 -5.11 0.43 -10.85
CA LEU A 137 -6.10 0.25 -11.93
C LEU A 137 -5.82 -0.99 -12.80
N PRO A 138 -4.56 -1.36 -13.12
CA PRO A 138 -4.27 -2.59 -13.86
C PRO A 138 -4.89 -3.86 -13.26
N HIS A 139 -5.12 -3.90 -11.95
CA HIS A 139 -5.73 -5.03 -11.24
C HIS A 139 -7.27 -4.99 -11.21
N TYR A 140 -7.91 -3.89 -11.65
CA TYR A 140 -9.36 -3.69 -11.52
C TYR A 140 -10.20 -4.77 -12.23
N GLU A 141 -9.73 -5.23 -13.40
CA GLU A 141 -10.43 -6.23 -14.20
C GLU A 141 -10.54 -7.56 -13.44
N ASP A 142 -9.43 -8.03 -12.88
CA ASP A 142 -9.29 -9.38 -12.33
C ASP A 142 -9.57 -9.45 -10.81
N HIS A 143 -9.67 -8.29 -10.14
CA HIS A 143 -9.96 -8.17 -8.70
C HIS A 143 -11.26 -7.40 -8.45
N ASP A 144 -12.39 -8.09 -8.30
CA ASP A 144 -13.67 -7.47 -7.97
C ASP A 144 -13.72 -6.88 -6.55
N GLU A 145 -12.99 -7.49 -5.61
CA GLU A 145 -12.90 -7.09 -4.20
C GLU A 145 -12.28 -5.72 -3.97
N ILE A 146 -11.45 -5.24 -4.91
CA ILE A 146 -10.84 -3.90 -4.82
C ILE A 146 -11.66 -2.83 -5.55
N ARG A 147 -12.62 -3.23 -6.41
CA ARG A 147 -13.41 -2.29 -7.21
C ARG A 147 -14.15 -1.25 -6.36
N PRO A 148 -14.75 -1.57 -5.20
CA PRO A 148 -15.37 -0.56 -4.36
C PRO A 148 -14.39 0.55 -3.95
N ILE A 149 -13.16 0.19 -3.59
CA ILE A 149 -12.11 1.16 -3.22
C ILE A 149 -11.66 1.94 -4.46
N VAL A 150 -11.36 1.27 -5.58
CA VAL A 150 -10.93 1.95 -6.82
C VAL A 150 -12.01 2.92 -7.31
N ASN A 151 -13.29 2.58 -7.18
CA ASN A 151 -14.39 3.43 -7.59
C ASN A 151 -14.55 4.70 -6.75
N LEU A 152 -13.93 4.79 -5.57
CA LEU A 152 -13.88 6.03 -4.79
C LEU A 152 -13.09 7.15 -5.48
N ARG A 153 -12.25 6.82 -6.47
CA ARG A 153 -11.48 7.82 -7.25
C ARG A 153 -12.36 8.85 -7.94
N SER A 154 -13.51 8.42 -8.44
CA SER A 154 -14.43 9.25 -9.21
C SER A 154 -15.79 8.55 -9.36
N PRO A 155 -16.92 9.29 -9.37
CA PRO A 155 -18.23 8.72 -9.67
C PRO A 155 -18.30 7.97 -11.02
N PHE A 156 -17.39 8.30 -11.94
CA PHE A 156 -17.32 7.71 -13.27
C PHE A 156 -16.25 6.64 -13.42
N GLU A 157 -15.50 6.30 -12.37
CA GLU A 157 -14.32 5.43 -12.49
C GLU A 157 -14.70 4.07 -13.09
N LYS A 158 -15.81 3.47 -12.64
CA LYS A 158 -16.35 2.22 -13.19
C LYS A 158 -16.61 2.27 -14.71
N TYR A 159 -16.99 3.43 -15.25
CA TYR A 159 -17.24 3.59 -16.69
C TYR A 159 -15.94 3.82 -17.45
N LYS A 160 -14.96 4.52 -16.85
CA LYS A 160 -13.63 4.66 -17.45
C LYS A 160 -12.91 3.32 -17.57
N MET A 161 -13.16 2.39 -16.65
CA MET A 161 -12.66 1.00 -16.70
C MET A 161 -13.18 0.17 -17.89
N LEU A 162 -14.16 0.67 -18.64
CA LEU A 162 -14.59 0.02 -19.89
C LEU A 162 -13.55 0.14 -21.00
N SER A 163 -12.70 1.19 -20.96
CA SER A 163 -11.54 1.32 -21.84
C SER A 163 -10.42 0.39 -21.36
N LYS A 164 -9.89 -0.45 -22.26
CA LYS A 164 -8.75 -1.33 -22.00
C LYS A 164 -7.44 -0.58 -21.87
N ILE A 165 -7.32 0.62 -22.45
CA ILE A 165 -6.13 1.48 -22.27
C ILE A 165 -6.15 2.17 -20.91
N TYR A 166 -7.31 2.66 -20.46
CA TYR A 166 -7.42 3.55 -19.31
C TYR A 166 -6.70 3.09 -18.03
N PRO A 167 -6.79 1.80 -17.61
CA PRO A 167 -6.07 1.31 -16.43
C PRO A 167 -4.56 1.54 -16.45
N TYR A 168 -3.98 1.63 -17.65
CA TYR A 168 -2.54 1.71 -17.83
C TYR A 168 -2.03 3.14 -18.05
N ASN A 169 -2.90 4.14 -18.18
CA ASN A 169 -2.52 5.52 -18.50
C ASN A 169 -1.46 6.11 -17.55
N SER A 170 -1.61 5.87 -16.24
CA SER A 170 -0.66 6.30 -15.20
C SER A 170 0.69 5.58 -15.28
N THR A 171 0.72 4.44 -15.94
CA THR A 171 1.89 3.55 -16.05
C THR A 171 2.61 3.66 -17.39
N ILE A 172 2.02 4.27 -18.43
CA ILE A 172 2.62 4.34 -19.78
C ILE A 172 4.00 5.00 -19.75
N ILE A 173 4.12 6.19 -19.15
CA ILE A 173 5.38 6.94 -19.08
C ILE A 173 6.43 6.19 -18.26
N TYR A 174 6.01 5.64 -17.12
CA TYR A 174 6.92 4.88 -16.26
C TYR A 174 7.34 3.55 -16.92
N SER A 175 6.44 2.85 -17.62
CA SER A 175 6.72 1.62 -18.36
C SER A 175 7.71 1.88 -19.48
N PHE A 176 7.50 2.96 -20.25
CA PHE A 176 8.40 3.37 -21.32
C PHE A 176 9.79 3.76 -20.80
N ASN A 177 9.85 4.59 -19.76
CA ASN A 177 11.11 4.97 -19.11
C ASN A 177 11.84 3.76 -18.50
N ARG A 178 11.11 2.77 -17.96
CA ARG A 178 11.72 1.55 -17.41
C ARG A 178 12.23 0.63 -18.50
N VAL A 179 11.49 0.40 -19.59
CA VAL A 179 12.01 -0.36 -20.75
C VAL A 179 13.32 0.26 -21.20
N MET A 180 13.37 1.57 -21.38
CA MET A 180 14.58 2.30 -21.76
C MET A 180 15.72 2.21 -20.74
N ASN A 181 15.41 2.17 -19.43
CA ASN A 181 16.41 2.09 -18.37
C ASN A 181 16.87 0.66 -18.02
N PHE A 182 16.01 -0.34 -18.24
CA PHE A 182 16.32 -1.77 -18.06
C PHE A 182 17.44 -2.19 -19.02
N TYR A 183 17.40 -1.72 -20.27
CA TYR A 183 18.50 -1.89 -21.23
C TYR A 183 19.82 -1.25 -20.77
N LYS A 184 19.78 -0.29 -19.84
CA LYS A 184 20.98 0.42 -19.34
C LYS A 184 21.52 -0.12 -18.03
N ASN A 185 20.72 -0.71 -17.15
CA ASN A 185 21.14 -1.19 -15.82
C ASN A 185 20.22 -2.30 -15.25
N PRO A 186 20.43 -3.58 -15.61
CA PRO A 186 19.53 -4.70 -15.30
C PRO A 186 19.57 -5.21 -13.85
N HIS A 187 20.25 -4.52 -12.92
CA HIS A 187 20.39 -4.96 -11.51
C HIS A 187 20.01 -3.90 -10.47
N LYS A 188 19.58 -2.70 -10.89
CA LYS A 188 19.22 -1.62 -9.98
C LYS A 188 17.79 -1.83 -9.46
N GLY A 189 17.65 -2.29 -8.22
CA GLY A 189 16.34 -2.46 -7.57
C GLY A 189 15.95 -3.91 -7.25
N LYS A 190 16.89 -4.86 -7.19
CA LYS A 190 16.60 -6.20 -6.62
C LYS A 190 16.16 -6.07 -5.16
N THR A 191 14.95 -6.52 -4.88
CA THR A 191 14.40 -6.58 -3.53
C THR A 191 14.81 -7.89 -2.87
N VAL A 192 14.97 -7.90 -1.54
CA VAL A 192 15.12 -9.14 -0.76
C VAL A 192 13.85 -9.30 0.04
N LYS A 193 12.98 -10.25 -0.36
CA LYS A 193 11.64 -10.43 0.22
C LYS A 193 10.88 -9.10 0.35
N GLY A 194 10.94 -8.28 -0.72
CA GLY A 194 10.27 -6.98 -0.81
C GLY A 194 10.94 -5.82 -0.07
N PHE A 195 12.01 -6.05 0.71
CA PHE A 195 12.77 -4.98 1.33
C PHE A 195 13.73 -4.31 0.33
N ILE A 196 13.74 -2.97 0.32
CA ILE A 196 14.64 -2.17 -0.51
C ILE A 196 15.51 -1.27 0.37
N PRO A 197 16.83 -1.54 0.49
CA PRO A 197 17.70 -0.76 1.36
C PRO A 197 18.03 0.61 0.75
N LEU A 198 17.83 1.66 1.54
CA LEU A 198 18.40 2.98 1.26
C LEU A 198 19.78 3.10 1.91
N ARG A 199 20.75 3.67 1.20
CA ARG A 199 22.16 3.74 1.65
C ARG A 199 22.66 5.16 1.91
N LYS A 200 21.89 6.17 1.50
CA LYS A 200 22.23 7.56 1.78
C LYS A 200 22.11 7.83 3.28
N THR A 201 22.90 8.77 3.76
CA THR A 201 22.82 9.28 5.13
C THR A 201 22.29 10.70 5.09
N TRP A 202 21.36 11.02 5.99
CA TRP A 202 20.85 12.36 6.16
C TRP A 202 21.81 13.19 7.00
N GLU A 203 22.32 14.29 6.45
CA GLU A 203 23.39 15.09 7.09
C GLU A 203 22.85 16.32 7.84
N HIS A 204 21.56 16.63 7.69
CA HIS A 204 20.97 17.82 8.29
C HIS A 204 20.39 17.56 9.68
N LYS A 205 20.35 18.62 10.50
CA LYS A 205 19.71 18.59 11.83
C LYS A 205 18.22 18.32 11.72
N ILE A 206 17.65 17.76 12.78
CA ILE A 206 16.21 17.55 12.88
C ILE A 206 15.47 18.88 12.81
N VAL A 207 14.33 18.88 12.12
CA VAL A 207 13.46 20.04 12.00
C VAL A 207 12.22 19.82 12.87
N LYS A 208 11.83 20.86 13.62
CA LYS A 208 10.54 20.90 14.33
C LYS A 208 9.44 21.18 13.33
N TYR A 209 8.44 20.31 13.29
CA TYR A 209 7.29 20.41 12.41
C TYR A 209 6.03 20.61 13.23
N ARG A 210 5.27 21.65 12.91
CA ARG A 210 3.92 21.83 13.46
C ARG A 210 2.92 21.22 12.49
N ARG A 211 2.24 20.15 12.90
CA ARG A 211 1.11 19.63 12.11
C ARG A 211 -0.11 20.48 12.42
N LYS A 212 -1.03 20.61 11.47
CA LYS A 212 -2.34 21.17 11.76
C LYS A 212 -3.06 20.21 12.71
N GLU A 213 -3.36 20.65 13.93
CA GLU A 213 -3.99 19.82 14.98
C GLU A 213 -5.32 19.23 14.52
N LEU A 214 -6.13 20.05 13.85
CA LEU A 214 -7.44 19.67 13.33
C LEU A 214 -7.40 19.60 11.80
N SER A 215 -7.29 18.38 11.29
CA SER A 215 -7.53 18.07 9.88
C SER A 215 -8.85 17.29 9.75
N PRO A 216 -9.67 17.53 8.72
CA PRO A 216 -10.87 16.73 8.52
C PRO A 216 -10.51 15.25 8.40
N LEU A 217 -11.35 14.39 9.01
CA LEU A 217 -11.22 12.95 8.89
C LEU A 217 -11.90 12.48 7.61
N ASP A 218 -11.42 11.37 7.06
CA ASP A 218 -12.00 10.74 5.89
C ASP A 218 -12.87 9.54 6.30
N SER A 219 -14.16 9.60 6.01
CA SER A 219 -15.11 8.54 6.37
C SER A 219 -14.85 7.24 5.61
N ASN A 220 -14.38 7.28 4.36
CA ASN A 220 -14.04 6.08 3.61
C ASN A 220 -12.79 5.43 4.20
N CYS A 221 -11.75 6.21 4.53
CA CYS A 221 -10.57 5.66 5.19
C CYS A 221 -10.91 5.06 6.55
N ILE A 222 -11.78 5.69 7.36
CA ILE A 222 -12.22 5.13 8.64
C ILE A 222 -13.00 3.82 8.44
N ALA A 223 -13.89 3.76 7.45
CA ALA A 223 -14.66 2.56 7.14
C ALA A 223 -13.73 1.40 6.73
N GLU A 224 -12.76 1.67 5.85
CA GLU A 224 -11.77 0.69 5.41
C GLU A 224 -10.85 0.24 6.55
N TYR A 225 -10.39 1.16 7.41
CA TYR A 225 -9.60 0.85 8.60
C TYR A 225 -10.30 -0.14 9.52
N LYS A 226 -11.56 0.16 9.87
CA LYS A 226 -12.39 -0.71 10.71
C LYS A 226 -12.67 -2.05 10.03
N SER A 227 -12.98 -2.05 8.73
CA SER A 227 -13.25 -3.27 7.97
C SER A 227 -12.07 -4.22 7.99
N ILE A 228 -10.85 -3.71 7.83
CA ILE A 228 -9.63 -4.53 7.85
C ILE A 228 -9.34 -5.07 9.25
N ILE A 229 -9.47 -4.24 10.29
CA ILE A 229 -9.32 -4.72 11.68
C ILE A 229 -10.31 -5.84 11.96
N GLN A 230 -11.59 -5.66 11.62
CA GLN A 230 -12.63 -6.67 11.85
C GLN A 230 -12.38 -7.95 11.04
N TYR A 231 -11.90 -7.82 9.80
CA TYR A 231 -11.52 -8.98 9.00
C TYR A 231 -10.39 -9.75 9.66
N CYS A 232 -9.33 -9.08 10.11
CA CYS A 232 -8.21 -9.73 10.78
C CYS A 232 -8.67 -10.47 12.04
N LYS A 233 -9.49 -9.84 12.89
CA LYS A 233 -10.05 -10.46 14.09
C LYS A 233 -10.89 -11.70 13.78
N SER A 234 -11.79 -11.59 12.80
CA SER A 234 -12.71 -12.69 12.43
C SER A 234 -11.98 -13.90 11.83
N ASN A 235 -10.78 -13.70 11.29
CA ASN A 235 -9.99 -14.75 10.64
C ASN A 235 -8.73 -15.12 11.44
N ASN A 236 -8.65 -14.74 12.72
CA ASN A 236 -7.51 -15.02 13.60
C ASN A 236 -6.16 -14.56 13.03
N ILE A 237 -6.14 -13.43 12.33
CA ILE A 237 -4.94 -12.78 11.82
C ILE A 237 -4.43 -11.83 12.90
N GLU A 238 -3.23 -12.05 13.40
CA GLU A 238 -2.58 -11.17 14.37
C GLU A 238 -2.17 -9.87 13.69
N LEU A 239 -2.80 -8.75 14.08
CA LEU A 239 -2.57 -7.45 13.46
C LEU A 239 -1.77 -6.54 14.39
N TYR A 240 -0.66 -6.01 13.91
CA TYR A 240 0.14 -4.99 14.57
C TYR A 240 0.06 -3.69 13.78
N MET A 241 -0.48 -2.63 14.40
CA MET A 241 -0.37 -1.28 13.87
C MET A 241 0.98 -0.70 14.30
N VAL A 242 1.77 -0.23 13.34
CA VAL A 242 3.10 0.30 13.61
C VAL A 242 3.25 1.67 12.98
N ASN A 243 3.59 2.67 13.79
CA ASN A 243 4.05 3.97 13.29
C ASN A 243 5.57 4.00 13.38
N SER A 244 6.26 3.57 12.32
CA SER A 244 7.73 3.50 12.33
C SER A 244 8.41 4.87 12.51
N PRO A 245 9.72 4.90 12.82
CA PRO A 245 10.47 6.13 13.07
C PRO A 245 10.40 7.18 11.95
N LEU A 246 10.55 8.43 12.35
CA LEU A 246 10.69 9.62 11.51
C LEU A 246 11.78 10.51 12.09
N TYR A 247 12.54 11.20 11.24
CA TYR A 247 13.52 12.18 11.69
C TYR A 247 12.88 13.58 11.69
N ARG A 248 11.80 13.71 12.47
CA ARG A 248 11.02 14.94 12.65
C ARG A 248 10.51 15.02 14.07
N TYR A 249 10.52 16.22 14.63
CA TYR A 249 9.89 16.49 15.92
C TYR A 249 8.53 17.11 15.69
N PHE A 250 7.45 16.44 16.10
CA PHE A 250 6.10 16.99 16.00
C PHE A 250 5.73 17.71 17.30
N ILE A 251 5.28 18.96 17.19
CA ILE A 251 4.84 19.74 18.37
C ILE A 251 3.54 19.16 18.94
N ASN A 252 2.73 18.55 18.08
CA ASN A 252 1.39 18.08 18.37
C ASN A 252 1.11 16.80 17.60
N LYS A 253 0.40 15.85 18.25
CA LYS A 253 -0.16 14.69 17.56
C LYS A 253 -1.44 15.11 16.83
N PRO A 254 -1.58 14.81 15.54
CA PRO A 254 -2.76 15.21 14.78
C PRO A 254 -3.95 14.32 15.14
N ASN A 255 -5.16 14.89 15.02
CA ASN A 255 -6.41 14.22 15.37
C ASN A 255 -6.63 12.85 14.66
N TYR A 256 -6.19 12.68 13.42
CA TYR A 256 -6.35 11.42 12.69
C TYR A 256 -5.47 10.28 13.23
N ASP A 257 -4.31 10.57 13.82
CA ASP A 257 -3.46 9.55 14.46
C ASP A 257 -4.04 9.15 15.82
N ILE A 258 -4.65 10.11 16.53
CA ILE A 258 -5.38 9.86 17.79
C ILE A 258 -6.57 8.94 17.55
N VAL A 259 -7.43 9.27 16.58
CA VAL A 259 -8.61 8.45 16.25
C VAL A 259 -8.23 7.06 15.77
N ALA A 260 -7.15 6.91 15.00
CA ALA A 260 -6.67 5.59 14.57
C ALA A 260 -6.26 4.73 15.78
N ARG A 261 -5.53 5.32 16.74
CA ARG A 261 -5.16 4.66 17.99
C ARG A 261 -6.38 4.27 18.80
N GLU A 262 -7.34 5.19 19.01
CA GLU A 262 -8.56 4.90 19.76
C GLU A 262 -9.36 3.73 19.17
N ILE A 263 -9.47 3.66 17.83
CA ILE A 263 -10.11 2.53 17.15
C ILE A 263 -9.32 1.24 17.36
N ALA A 264 -7.99 1.26 17.22
CA ALA A 264 -7.15 0.09 17.42
C ALA A 264 -7.23 -0.42 18.88
N ASP A 265 -7.13 0.47 19.86
CA ASP A 265 -7.19 0.16 21.28
C ASP A 265 -8.55 -0.44 21.66
N LYS A 266 -9.66 0.13 21.16
CA LYS A 266 -11.02 -0.42 21.35
C LYS A 266 -11.15 -1.85 20.83
N GLU A 267 -10.42 -2.18 19.77
CA GLU A 267 -10.46 -3.50 19.14
C GLU A 267 -9.38 -4.45 19.66
N ASN A 268 -8.59 -4.04 20.66
CA ASN A 268 -7.43 -4.76 21.22
C ASN A 268 -6.32 -5.05 20.18
N VAL A 269 -6.11 -4.13 19.24
CA VAL A 269 -5.04 -4.19 18.24
C VAL A 269 -3.83 -3.39 18.73
N PRO A 270 -2.65 -3.99 18.93
CA PRO A 270 -1.46 -3.26 19.35
C PRO A 270 -1.09 -2.11 18.41
N PHE A 271 -0.97 -0.89 18.96
CA PHE A 271 -0.49 0.29 18.24
C PHE A 271 0.89 0.73 18.74
N LEU A 272 1.93 0.25 18.06
CA LEU A 272 3.34 0.47 18.38
C LEU A 272 3.85 1.75 17.70
N ASP A 273 4.09 2.80 18.48
CA ASP A 273 4.46 4.12 17.96
C ASP A 273 5.92 4.44 18.25
N TYR A 274 6.72 4.45 17.18
CA TYR A 274 8.15 4.75 17.19
C TYR A 274 8.46 6.10 16.55
N SER A 275 7.44 6.87 16.17
CA SER A 275 7.63 8.16 15.50
C SER A 275 8.38 9.18 16.36
N GLU A 276 8.32 9.03 17.68
CA GLU A 276 8.99 9.88 18.67
C GLU A 276 10.09 9.15 19.46
N ASP A 277 10.52 7.97 19.00
CA ASP A 277 11.53 7.17 19.70
C ASP A 277 12.91 7.85 19.66
N THR A 278 13.46 8.12 20.84
CA THR A 278 14.72 8.86 21.04
C THR A 278 15.93 8.17 20.45
N THR A 279 15.88 6.85 20.25
CA THR A 279 16.93 6.08 19.54
C THR A 279 17.11 6.58 18.12
N PHE A 280 16.02 7.04 17.49
CA PHE A 280 15.99 7.47 16.09
C PHE A 280 16.00 8.99 15.97
N ILE A 281 15.17 9.70 16.75
CA ILE A 281 15.07 11.16 16.68
C ILE A 281 16.42 11.85 16.95
N ASN A 282 17.28 11.25 17.78
CA ASN A 282 18.58 11.82 18.11
C ASN A 282 19.71 11.35 17.17
N ASN A 283 19.41 10.57 16.13
CA ASN A 283 20.43 9.97 15.27
C ASN A 283 20.09 10.07 13.78
N ASN A 284 20.55 11.14 13.14
CA ASN A 284 20.42 11.35 11.70
C ASN A 284 21.13 10.27 10.86
N GLU A 285 22.16 9.59 11.40
CA GLU A 285 22.86 8.53 10.68
C GLU A 285 21.98 7.32 10.36
N TYR A 286 20.81 7.21 10.98
CA TYR A 286 19.82 6.17 10.72
C TYR A 286 18.85 6.49 9.59
N PHE A 287 18.93 7.69 9.02
CA PHE A 287 17.99 8.17 8.01
C PHE A 287 18.68 8.43 6.68
N SER A 288 17.96 8.21 5.57
CA SER A 288 18.35 8.70 4.24
C SER A 288 17.76 10.06 3.92
N ASP A 289 16.60 10.36 4.52
CA ASP A 289 15.92 11.65 4.49
C ASP A 289 15.00 11.76 5.73
N PRO A 290 14.33 12.89 5.98
CA PRO A 290 13.51 13.08 7.19
C PRO A 290 12.34 12.09 7.39
N ILE A 291 11.98 11.30 6.37
CA ILE A 291 10.86 10.34 6.39
C ILE A 291 11.38 8.90 6.37
N HIS A 292 12.48 8.62 5.66
CA HIS A 292 12.93 7.27 5.40
C HIS A 292 14.21 6.89 6.18
N LEU A 293 14.16 5.74 6.84
CA LEU A 293 15.35 5.08 7.39
C LEU A 293 16.27 4.62 6.26
N ASN A 294 17.56 4.72 6.51
CA ASN A 294 18.55 4.00 5.72
C ASN A 294 18.75 2.58 6.28
N VAL A 295 19.59 1.77 5.63
CA VAL A 295 19.82 0.37 5.99
C VAL A 295 20.35 0.18 7.42
N LYS A 296 21.10 1.16 7.96
CA LYS A 296 21.56 1.11 9.36
C LYS A 296 20.37 1.28 10.30
N GLY A 297 19.57 2.33 10.09
CA GLY A 297 18.36 2.60 10.87
C GLY A 297 17.32 1.49 10.78
N ALA A 298 17.08 0.97 9.57
CA ALA A 298 16.16 -0.13 9.32
C ALA A 298 16.53 -1.40 10.12
N ARG A 299 17.82 -1.73 10.22
CA ARG A 299 18.28 -2.87 11.04
C ARG A 299 18.02 -2.65 12.54
N VAL A 300 18.29 -1.45 13.04
CA VAL A 300 18.06 -1.10 14.46
C VAL A 300 16.56 -1.16 14.77
N PHE A 301 15.74 -0.55 13.92
CA PHE A 301 14.28 -0.56 14.06
C PHE A 301 13.70 -1.97 13.98
N THR A 302 14.12 -2.75 12.99
CA THR A 302 13.67 -4.14 12.82
C THR A 302 13.97 -4.99 14.05
N ASN A 303 15.16 -4.86 14.65
CA ASN A 303 15.49 -5.57 15.91
C ASN A 303 14.56 -5.17 17.04
N LYS A 304 14.32 -3.86 17.20
CA LYS A 304 13.47 -3.33 18.26
C LYS A 304 12.04 -3.85 18.15
N LEU A 305 11.51 -3.86 16.93
CA LEU A 305 10.17 -4.38 16.64
C LEU A 305 10.07 -5.89 16.90
N ILE A 306 11.05 -6.69 16.45
CA ILE A 306 11.08 -8.14 16.70
C ILE A 306 11.04 -8.43 18.20
N SER A 307 11.83 -7.72 19.02
CA SER A 307 11.83 -7.90 20.47
C SER A 307 10.48 -7.60 21.09
N GLU A 308 9.79 -6.55 20.63
CA GLU A 308 8.45 -6.19 21.11
C GLU A 308 7.40 -7.24 20.73
N ILE A 309 7.44 -7.74 19.49
CA ILE A 309 6.54 -8.82 19.03
C ILE A 309 6.76 -10.09 19.87
N LYS A 310 8.01 -10.52 20.05
CA LYS A 310 8.32 -11.70 20.87
C LYS A 310 7.82 -11.56 22.30
N LYS A 311 8.03 -10.40 22.92
CA LYS A 311 7.53 -10.13 24.28
C LYS A 311 6.02 -10.31 24.38
N ARG A 312 5.27 -9.85 23.37
CA ARG A 312 3.81 -9.97 23.34
C ARG A 312 3.34 -11.40 23.13
N GLN A 313 4.01 -12.14 22.25
CA GLN A 313 3.72 -13.57 22.03
C GLN A 313 3.99 -14.41 23.28
N THR A 314 5.03 -14.07 24.06
CA THR A 314 5.29 -14.72 25.35
C THR A 314 4.19 -14.38 26.38
N VAL A 315 3.76 -13.13 26.49
CA VAL A 315 2.69 -12.75 27.42
C VAL A 315 1.36 -13.43 27.06
N ALA A 316 1.05 -13.56 25.77
CA ALA A 316 -0.17 -14.23 25.30
C ALA A 316 -0.17 -15.75 25.52
N THR A 317 0.98 -16.37 25.78
CA THR A 317 1.11 -17.83 26.01
C THR A 317 1.21 -18.20 27.49
N LEU A 318 1.29 -17.22 28.40
CA LEU A 318 1.18 -17.47 29.83
C LEU A 318 -0.30 -17.78 30.16
N PRO A 319 -0.58 -18.84 30.96
CA PRO A 319 -1.93 -19.10 31.42
C PRO A 319 -2.46 -17.88 32.20
N GLU A 320 -3.69 -17.46 31.94
CA GLU A 320 -4.39 -16.53 32.83
C GLU A 320 -4.41 -17.18 34.22
N ASP A 321 -3.68 -16.61 35.18
CA ASP A 321 -3.75 -16.98 36.59
C ASP A 321 -5.17 -16.70 37.09
N LYS A 322 -6.06 -17.67 36.89
CA LYS A 322 -7.33 -17.80 37.60
C LYS A 322 -7.03 -18.26 39.01
N ASN A 323 -6.42 -17.40 39.83
CA ASN A 323 -6.39 -17.53 41.28
C ASN A 323 -5.93 -16.22 41.94
N TYR A 324 -6.85 -15.27 42.04
CA TYR A 324 -6.97 -14.47 43.26
C TYR A 324 -8.42 -14.52 43.72
N SER A 325 -8.83 -15.68 44.25
CA SER A 325 -9.92 -15.74 45.20
C SER A 325 -9.34 -15.58 46.61
N VAL A 326 -9.67 -14.45 47.22
CA VAL A 326 -10.11 -14.33 48.63
C VAL A 326 -9.44 -15.27 49.63
N TYR A 327 -8.49 -14.71 50.39
CA TYR A 327 -8.40 -14.89 51.85
C TYR A 327 -8.10 -13.48 52.39
N ASN A 328 -9.11 -12.83 53.00
CA ASN A 328 -9.32 -12.73 54.46
C ASN A 328 -8.12 -12.16 55.19
#